data_AF-A0A9E4I8N2-F1
#
_entry.id   AF-A0A9E4I8N2-F1
#
_cell.length_a   1.000
_cell.length_b   1.000
_cell.length_c   1.000
_cell.angle_alpha   90.00
_cell.angle_beta   90.00
_cell.angle_gamma   90.00
#
_symmetry.space_group_name_H-M   'P 1'
#
loop_
_entity.id
_entity.type
_entity.pdbx_description
1 polymer ?
#
loop_
_entity_poly.entity_id
_entity_poly.type
_entity_poly.pdbx_seq_one_letter_code
_entity_poly.pdbx_strand_id
1 'polypeptide(L)'
;MRVLEYPATPLNSNGAERDIRAHVARRKISFGTRSESGRAARDACLGTLKICNKLGVSYWDYLRDRLEVSGAPDVPRPADLITQRAAT
;
A
#
# COMPACT_ATOMS: atom_id res chain seq x y z
N MET A 1 31.50 21.84 11.15
CA MET A 1 30.21 21.74 10.41
C MET A 1 29.99 20.26 10.12
N ARG A 2 28.92 19.63 10.62
CA ARG A 2 28.66 18.21 10.38
C ARG A 2 27.63 18.11 9.25
N VAL A 3 28.07 17.64 8.09
CA VAL A 3 27.22 17.35 6.93
C VAL A 3 26.58 15.98 7.17
N LEU A 4 25.28 15.86 6.87
CA LEU A 4 24.57 14.58 6.96
C LEU A 4 25.16 13.58 5.96
N GLU A 5 25.32 12.32 6.36
CA GLU A 5 25.76 11.24 5.46
C GLU A 5 24.74 10.97 4.33
N TYR A 6 23.45 11.21 4.60
CA TYR A 6 22.35 11.00 3.64
C TYR A 6 21.49 12.26 3.51
N PRO A 7 21.96 13.28 2.77
CA PRO A 7 21.28 14.57 2.68
C PRO A 7 19.92 14.48 1.97
N ALA A 8 19.67 13.44 1.17
CA ALA A 8 18.38 13.22 0.50
C ALA A 8 17.28 12.70 1.45
N THR A 9 17.64 12.16 2.61
CA THR A 9 16.66 11.63 3.57
C THR A 9 16.03 12.79 4.35
N PRO A 10 14.69 12.89 4.39
CA PRO A 10 14.02 13.91 5.20
C PRO A 10 14.39 13.82 6.68
N LEU A 11 14.58 14.97 7.33
CA LEU A 11 14.82 15.06 8.79
C LEU A 11 13.57 14.81 9.64
N ASN A 12 12.41 14.61 9.02
CA ASN A 12 11.14 14.34 9.70
C ASN A 12 10.59 12.95 9.34
N SER A 13 9.76 12.41 10.23
CA SER A 13 9.08 11.11 10.08
C SER A 13 7.75 11.19 9.34
N ASN A 14 7.36 12.35 8.80
CA ASN A 14 6.01 12.57 8.26
C ASN A 14 5.61 11.56 7.18
N GLY A 15 6.55 11.18 6.31
CA GLY A 15 6.32 10.17 5.27
C GLY A 15 6.01 8.79 5.87
N ALA A 16 6.82 8.37 6.84
CA ALA A 16 6.64 7.09 7.53
C ALA A 16 5.34 7.06 8.35
N GLU A 17 5.03 8.15 9.06
CA GLU A 17 3.79 8.30 9.83
C GLU A 17 2.54 8.22 8.94
N ARG A 18 2.58 8.86 7.77
CA ARG A 18 1.49 8.80 6.79
C ARG A 18 1.29 7.38 6.25
N ASP A 19 2.37 6.66 6.03
CA ASP A 19 2.30 5.28 5.51
C ASP A 19 1.68 4.34 6.55
N ILE A 20 2.06 4.43 7.83
CA ILE A 20 1.53 3.55 8.90
C ILE A 20 0.15 3.96 9.45
N ARG A 21 -0.31 5.21 9.23
CA ARG A 21 -1.57 5.73 9.81
C ARG A 21 -2.78 4.84 9.60
N ALA A 22 -2.93 4.28 8.39
CA ALA A 22 -4.06 3.39 8.06
C ALA A 22 -4.03 2.09 8.89
N HIS A 23 -2.84 1.54 9.14
CA HIS A 23 -2.65 0.38 9.99
C HIS A 23 -3.05 0.69 11.44
N VAL A 24 -2.58 1.82 12.00
CA VAL A 24 -2.89 2.22 13.38
C VAL A 24 -4.39 2.45 13.56
N ALA A 25 -5.04 3.13 12.60
CA ALA A 25 -6.49 3.34 12.62
C ALA A 25 -7.25 2.01 12.57
N ARG A 26 -6.88 1.09 11.65
CA ARG A 26 -7.50 -0.23 11.56
C ARG A 26 -7.34 -1.01 12.86
N ARG A 27 -6.14 -1.02 13.45
CA ARG A 27 -5.82 -1.68 14.72
C ARG A 27 -6.69 -1.14 15.87
N LYS A 28 -6.88 0.19 15.92
CA LYS A 28 -7.72 0.83 16.94
C LYS A 28 -9.18 0.40 16.82
N ILE A 29 -9.72 0.36 15.60
CA ILE A 29 -11.12 -0.05 15.34
C ILE A 29 -11.33 -1.55 15.61
N SER A 30 -10.35 -2.38 15.23
CA SER A 30 -10.47 -3.85 15.35
C SER A 30 -10.06 -4.41 16.71
N PHE A 31 -9.60 -3.55 17.64
CA PHE A 31 -8.96 -3.96 18.90
C PHE A 31 -7.77 -4.92 18.69
N GLY A 32 -6.98 -4.67 17.65
CA GLY A 32 -5.85 -5.54 17.28
C GLY A 32 -6.26 -6.75 16.45
N THR A 33 -5.40 -7.76 16.42
CA THR A 33 -5.66 -9.04 15.72
C THR A 33 -5.78 -10.18 16.70
N ARG A 34 -6.74 -11.06 16.43
CA ARG A 34 -7.11 -12.19 17.29
C ARG A 34 -6.71 -13.56 16.70
N SER A 35 -6.24 -13.58 15.45
CA SER A 35 -5.80 -14.79 14.75
C SER A 35 -4.70 -14.47 13.74
N GLU A 36 -3.95 -15.51 13.35
CA GLU A 36 -2.95 -15.46 12.28
C GLU A 36 -3.59 -15.10 10.94
N SER A 37 -4.69 -15.78 10.60
CA SER A 37 -5.43 -15.54 9.37
C SER A 37 -5.93 -14.10 9.27
N GLY A 38 -6.42 -13.53 10.38
CA GLY A 38 -6.85 -12.14 10.44
C GLY A 38 -5.69 -11.15 10.29
N ARG A 39 -4.50 -11.48 10.80
CA ARG A 39 -3.28 -10.70 10.57
C ARG A 39 -2.88 -10.73 9.10
N ALA A 40 -2.79 -11.92 8.51
CA ALA A 40 -2.45 -12.09 7.10
C ALA A 40 -3.43 -11.35 6.18
N ALA A 41 -4.74 -11.47 6.41
CA ALA A 41 -5.76 -10.76 5.65
C ALA A 41 -5.63 -9.23 5.77
N ARG A 42 -5.43 -8.71 6.99
CA ARG A 42 -5.20 -7.28 7.21
C ARG A 42 -3.99 -6.77 6.44
N ASP A 43 -2.88 -7.48 6.53
CA ASP A 43 -1.60 -7.04 5.95
C ASP A 43 -1.63 -7.11 4.42
N ALA A 44 -2.22 -8.15 3.85
CA ALA A 44 -2.46 -8.26 2.41
C ALA A 44 -3.35 -7.12 1.89
N CYS A 45 -4.50 -6.87 2.54
CA CYS A 45 -5.42 -5.82 2.12
C CYS A 45 -4.82 -4.42 2.26
N LEU A 46 -4.18 -4.10 3.40
CA LEU A 46 -3.57 -2.78 3.61
C LEU A 46 -2.37 -2.56 2.69
N GLY A 47 -1.53 -3.57 2.49
CA GLY A 47 -0.41 -3.50 1.56
C GLY A 47 -0.87 -3.23 0.13
N THR A 48 -1.83 -4.02 -0.35
CA THR A 48 -2.42 -3.87 -1.68
C THR A 48 -3.05 -2.50 -1.86
N LEU A 49 -3.86 -2.03 -0.91
CA LEU A 49 -4.47 -0.70 -0.94
C LEU A 49 -3.42 0.41 -1.07
N LYS A 50 -2.32 0.32 -0.33
CA LYS A 50 -1.23 1.31 -0.38
C LYS A 50 -0.50 1.28 -1.71
N ILE A 51 -0.26 0.10 -2.29
CA ILE A 51 0.34 -0.06 -3.61
C ILE A 51 -0.56 0.56 -4.68
N CYS A 52 -1.85 0.20 -4.70
CA CYS A 52 -2.85 0.78 -5.61
C CYS A 52 -2.86 2.31 -5.53
N ASN A 53 -2.89 2.88 -4.33
CA ASN A 53 -2.85 4.34 -4.13
C ASN A 53 -1.56 4.98 -4.66
N LYS A 54 -0.39 4.37 -4.41
CA LYS A 54 0.89 4.87 -4.94
C LYS A 54 0.94 4.79 -6.47
N LEU A 55 0.24 3.82 -7.06
CA LEU A 55 0.17 3.61 -8.49
C LEU A 55 -1.05 4.28 -9.16
N GLY A 56 -1.85 5.05 -8.44
CA GLY A 56 -3.04 5.70 -9.00
C GLY A 56 -4.11 4.75 -9.54
N VAL A 57 -4.16 3.52 -9.02
CA VAL A 57 -5.13 2.48 -9.40
C VAL A 57 -6.21 2.36 -8.33
N SER A 58 -7.46 2.16 -8.74
CA SER A 58 -8.55 1.85 -7.81
C SER A 58 -8.33 0.50 -7.15
N TYR A 59 -8.28 0.48 -5.81
CA TYR A 59 -8.15 -0.77 -5.04
C TYR A 59 -9.30 -1.75 -5.32
N TRP A 60 -10.53 -1.24 -5.50
CA TRP A 60 -11.69 -2.08 -5.78
C TRP A 60 -11.66 -2.68 -7.17
N ASP A 61 -11.15 -1.94 -8.15
CA ASP A 61 -10.96 -2.46 -9.51
C ASP A 61 -9.91 -3.55 -9.51
N TYR A 62 -8.78 -3.31 -8.83
CA TYR A 62 -7.75 -4.32 -8.63
C TYR A 62 -8.29 -5.58 -7.95
N LEU A 63 -9.10 -5.43 -6.88
CA LEU A 63 -9.64 -6.58 -6.18
C LEU A 63 -10.65 -7.35 -7.05
N ARG A 64 -11.52 -6.64 -7.78
CA ARG A 64 -12.49 -7.26 -8.69
C ARG A 64 -11.82 -8.04 -9.82
N ASP A 65 -10.75 -7.48 -10.40
CA ASP A 65 -9.92 -8.13 -11.40
C ASP A 65 -9.28 -9.41 -10.85
N ARG A 66 -8.62 -9.33 -9.67
CA ARG A 66 -7.95 -10.49 -9.05
C ARG A 66 -8.91 -11.57 -8.55
N LEU A 67 -10.15 -11.23 -8.27
CA LEU A 67 -11.20 -12.17 -7.86
C LEU A 67 -12.08 -12.62 -9.04
N GLU A 68 -11.74 -12.24 -10.27
CA GLU A 68 -12.45 -12.63 -11.49
C GLU A 68 -13.94 -12.28 -11.44
N VAL A 69 -14.27 -11.13 -10.86
CA VAL A 69 -15.66 -10.64 -10.79
C VAL A 69 -16.14 -10.30 -12.20
N SER A 70 -17.32 -10.78 -12.58
CA SER A 70 -17.90 -10.49 -13.90
C SER A 70 -17.99 -8.98 -14.16
N GLY A 71 -17.50 -8.55 -15.33
CA GLY A 71 -17.43 -7.13 -15.70
C GLY A 71 -16.34 -6.33 -14.98
N ALA A 72 -15.38 -6.99 -14.31
CA ALA A 72 -14.22 -6.31 -13.77
C ALA A 72 -13.36 -5.68 -14.89
N PRO A 73 -12.82 -4.48 -14.69
CA PRO A 73 -11.81 -3.92 -15.59
C PRO A 73 -10.52 -4.73 -15.47
N ASP A 74 -9.81 -4.92 -16.59
CA ASP A 74 -8.47 -5.51 -16.58
C ASP A 74 -7.48 -4.54 -15.93
N VAL A 75 -6.85 -4.97 -14.84
CA VAL A 75 -5.89 -4.15 -14.09
C VAL A 75 -4.50 -4.77 -14.22
N PRO A 76 -3.53 -4.06 -14.85
CA PRO A 76 -2.15 -4.54 -14.97
C PRO A 76 -1.54 -4.89 -13.60
N ARG A 77 -0.59 -5.84 -13.58
CA ARG A 77 0.06 -6.20 -12.32
C ARG A 77 0.84 -5.00 -11.79
N PRO A 78 0.96 -4.84 -10.46
CA PRO A 78 1.69 -3.71 -9.88
C PRO A 78 3.14 -3.61 -10.37
N ALA A 79 3.81 -4.75 -10.61
CA ALA A 79 5.18 -4.78 -11.14
C ALA A 79 5.28 -4.16 -12.54
N ASP A 80 4.30 -4.42 -13.40
CA ASP A 80 4.28 -3.88 -14.77
C ASP A 80 4.08 -2.37 -14.74
N LEU A 81 3.16 -1.88 -13.89
CA LEU A 81 2.91 -0.45 -13.70
C LEU A 81 4.12 0.30 -13.15
N ILE A 82 4.92 -0.35 -12.29
CA ILE A 82 6.18 0.23 -11.78
C ILE A 82 7.20 0.34 -12.92
N THR A 83 7.36 -0.71 -13.70
CA THR A 83 8.30 -0.74 -14.84
C THR A 83 7.94 0.32 -15.89
N GLN A 84 6.66 0.44 -16.23
CA GLN A 84 6.16 1.44 -17.18
C GLN A 84 6.44 2.87 -16.71
N ARG A 85 6.24 3.17 -15.42
CA ARG A 85 6.53 4.49 -14.85
C ARG A 85 8.01 4.82 -14.78
N ALA A 86 8.86 3.83 -14.49
CA ALA A 86 10.30 4.03 -14.39
C ALA A 86 10.95 4.29 -15.76
N ALA A 87 10.30 3.90 -16.85
CA ALA A 87 10.75 4.16 -18.21
C ALA A 87 10.43 5.57 -18.73
N THR A 88 9.68 6.38 -17.96
CA THR A 88 9.30 7.76 -18.29
C THR A 88 10.14 8.74 -17.47
#